data_AF-A0A819PHX5-F1
#
_entry.id   AF-A0A819PHX5-F1
#
_cell.length_a   1.000
_cell.length_b   1.000
_cell.length_c   1.000
_cell.angle_alpha   90.00
_cell.angle_beta   90.00
_cell.angle_gamma   90.00
#
_symmetry.space_group_name_H-M   'P 1'
#
loop_
_entity.id
_entity.type
_entity.pdbx_description
1 polymer ?
#
loop_
_entity_poly.entity_id
_entity_poly.type
_entity_poly.pdbx_seq_one_letter_code
_entity_poly.pdbx_strand_id
1 'polypeptide(L)'
;MDYEILGFSVESDNINLLEENKACEPLVNVVPRLPAHIWVAKQNSKAPEDGRTQDESAAIHIYTMEWDHIPEQPLASLYIRLNRTLKEVD
;
A
#
# COMPACT_ATOMS: atom_id res chain seq x y z
N MET A 1 -7.53 29.93 36.87
CA MET A 1 -7.91 30.44 35.54
C MET A 1 -7.47 29.36 34.57
N ASP A 2 -8.44 28.55 34.18
CA ASP A 2 -8.25 27.26 33.54
C ASP A 2 -7.92 27.43 32.05
N TYR A 3 -6.88 26.75 31.59
CA TYR A 3 -6.69 26.41 30.19
C TYR A 3 -6.36 24.92 30.12
N GLU A 4 -7.41 24.10 30.07
CA GLU A 4 -7.32 22.73 29.59
C GLU A 4 -7.01 22.77 28.10
N ILE A 5 -5.73 22.67 27.74
CA ILE A 5 -5.34 22.24 26.41
C ILE A 5 -5.13 20.73 26.49
N LEU A 6 -6.16 20.05 25.96
CA LEU A 6 -6.26 18.64 25.63
C LEU A 6 -4.89 18.01 25.43
N GLY A 7 -4.58 17.03 26.27
CA GLY A 7 -3.37 16.21 26.24
C GLY A 7 -3.18 15.58 24.87
N PHE A 8 -2.44 16.29 24.03
CA PHE A 8 -1.97 15.80 22.76
C PHE A 8 -0.77 14.89 23.07
N SER A 9 -1.01 13.58 23.05
CA SER A 9 0.02 12.65 22.66
C SER A 9 -0.52 11.93 21.43
N VAL A 10 -0.18 12.45 20.27
CA VAL A 10 -0.29 11.67 19.04
C VAL A 10 0.78 10.60 19.16
N GLU A 11 0.37 9.41 19.61
CA GLU A 11 1.14 8.19 19.44
C GLU A 11 1.09 7.81 17.96
N SER A 12 1.83 8.56 17.15
CA SER A 12 2.24 8.18 15.82
C SER A 12 3.43 7.22 15.94
N ASP A 13 3.20 6.05 16.51
CA ASP A 13 4.20 4.99 16.57
C ASP A 13 3.58 3.68 16.09
N ASN A 14 3.96 3.29 14.87
CA ASN A 14 3.71 1.98 14.26
C ASN A 14 2.23 1.62 14.06
N ILE A 15 1.65 2.05 12.93
CA ILE A 15 0.71 1.14 12.25
C ILE A 15 1.52 -0.14 12.00
N ASN A 16 1.16 -1.15 12.76
CA ASN A 16 1.90 -2.38 12.91
C ASN A 16 2.07 -2.99 11.50
N LEU A 17 3.28 -2.99 10.94
CA LEU A 17 3.61 -3.63 9.66
C LEU A 17 3.09 -5.09 9.61
N LEU A 18 2.85 -5.71 10.76
CA LEU A 18 2.21 -7.00 10.92
C LEU A 18 0.74 -7.04 10.46
N GLU A 19 -0.03 -5.96 10.62
CA GLU A 19 -1.43 -5.85 10.18
C GLU A 19 -1.55 -5.60 8.67
N GLU A 20 -0.69 -4.75 8.09
CA GLU A 20 -0.67 -4.54 6.64
C GLU A 20 -0.30 -5.82 5.87
N ASN A 21 0.66 -6.60 6.39
CA ASN A 21 1.02 -7.89 5.82
C ASN A 21 -0.14 -8.89 5.90
N LYS A 22 -0.94 -8.87 6.97
CA LYS A 22 -2.17 -9.67 7.08
C LYS A 22 -3.25 -9.21 6.11
N ALA A 23 -3.45 -7.90 5.95
CA ALA A 23 -4.42 -7.35 5.00
C ALA A 23 -4.09 -7.74 3.55
N CYS A 24 -2.79 -7.90 3.25
CA CYS A 24 -2.30 -8.31 1.94
C CYS A 24 -2.22 -9.82 1.74
N GLU A 25 -2.42 -10.64 2.79
CA GLU A 25 -2.34 -12.11 2.73
C GLU A 25 -3.23 -12.72 1.61
N PRO A 26 -4.49 -12.27 1.41
CA PRO A 26 -5.32 -12.77 0.31
C PRO A 26 -4.76 -12.45 -1.08
N LEU A 27 -3.96 -11.38 -1.19
CA LEU A 27 -3.44 -10.88 -2.46
C LEU A 27 -2.11 -11.52 -2.85
N VAL A 28 -1.40 -12.17 -1.92
CA VAL A 28 -0.09 -12.81 -2.17
C VAL A 28 -0.17 -13.85 -3.30
N ASN A 29 -1.30 -14.56 -3.40
CA ASN A 29 -1.51 -15.58 -4.44
C ASN A 29 -1.95 -14.98 -5.80
N VAL A 30 -2.45 -13.75 -5.81
CA VAL A 30 -2.91 -13.03 -7.02
C VAL A 30 -1.77 -12.19 -7.62
N VAL A 31 -0.90 -11.70 -6.75
CA VAL A 31 0.17 -10.76 -7.09
C VAL A 31 1.51 -11.36 -6.65
N PRO A 32 2.25 -11.98 -7.57
CA PRO A 32 3.60 -12.46 -7.33
C PRO A 32 4.47 -11.30 -6.83
N ARG A 33 5.35 -11.59 -5.87
CA ARG A 33 6.31 -10.62 -5.31
C ARG A 33 5.64 -9.36 -4.73
N LEU A 34 4.37 -9.41 -4.33
CA LEU A 34 3.66 -8.30 -3.70
C LEU A 34 4.47 -7.61 -2.58
N PRO A 35 5.17 -8.33 -1.66
CA PRO A 35 6.00 -7.66 -0.65
C PRO A 35 7.12 -6.79 -1.22
N ALA A 36 7.76 -7.22 -2.33
CA ALA A 36 8.79 -6.42 -2.99
C ALA A 36 8.20 -5.18 -3.64
N HIS A 37 7.02 -5.29 -4.26
CA HIS A 37 6.32 -4.15 -4.84
C HIS A 37 5.88 -3.15 -3.76
N ILE A 38 5.38 -3.62 -2.60
CA ILE A 38 5.07 -2.76 -1.44
C ILE A 38 6.33 -2.03 -0.98
N TRP A 39 7.45 -2.74 -0.82
CA TRP A 39 8.70 -2.13 -0.40
C TRP A 39 9.15 -1.03 -1.36
N VAL A 40 9.15 -1.29 -2.68
CA VAL A 40 9.49 -0.29 -3.70
C VAL A 40 8.54 0.91 -3.63
N ALA A 41 7.23 0.68 -3.53
CA ALA A 41 6.25 1.75 -3.45
C ALA A 41 6.45 2.64 -2.21
N LYS A 42 6.75 2.05 -1.04
CA LYS A 42 7.06 2.81 0.19
C LYS A 42 8.33 3.65 0.03
N GLN A 43 9.39 3.11 -0.56
CA GLN A 43 10.64 3.85 -0.81
C GLN A 43 10.44 5.04 -1.75
N ASN A 44 9.49 4.95 -2.69
CA ASN A 44 9.19 6.00 -3.65
C ASN A 44 8.01 6.89 -3.23
N SER A 45 7.50 6.75 -2.00
CA SER A 45 6.37 7.52 -1.49
C SER A 45 6.76 8.33 -0.27
N LYS A 46 6.15 9.51 -0.13
CA LYS A 46 6.29 10.39 1.04
C LYS A 46 4.91 10.74 1.57
N ALA A 47 4.84 11.08 2.85
CA ALA A 47 3.64 11.70 3.42
C ALA A 47 3.44 13.07 2.74
N PRO A 48 2.30 13.33 2.08
CA PRO A 48 2.02 14.62 1.46
C PRO A 48 1.52 15.63 2.49
N GLU A 49 1.50 16.91 2.12
CA GLU A 49 0.98 17.99 2.97
C GLU A 49 -0.54 17.92 3.21
N ASP A 50 -1.24 17.06 2.45
CA ASP A 50 -2.69 16.85 2.53
C ASP A 50 -3.12 15.97 3.72
N GLY A 51 -2.17 15.59 4.58
CA GLY A 51 -2.43 14.82 5.80
C GLY A 51 -2.48 13.30 5.58
N ARG A 52 -2.22 12.81 4.36
CA ARG A 52 -2.09 11.37 4.11
C ARG A 52 -0.80 10.81 4.70
N THR A 53 -0.88 9.57 5.15
CA THR A 53 0.27 8.79 5.60
C THR A 53 1.13 8.35 4.41
N GLN A 54 2.39 8.01 4.68
CA GLN A 54 3.28 7.43 3.67
C GLN A 54 2.71 6.12 3.11
N ASP A 55 2.02 5.34 3.93
CA ASP A 55 1.43 4.06 3.53
C ASP A 55 0.25 4.25 2.57
N GLU A 56 -0.61 5.25 2.80
CA GLU A 56 -1.68 5.63 1.86
C GLU A 56 -1.09 6.09 0.52
N SER A 57 -0.03 6.92 0.56
CA SER A 57 0.69 7.31 -0.66
C SER A 57 1.28 6.08 -1.37
N ALA A 58 1.87 5.15 -0.62
CA ALA A 58 2.45 3.92 -1.18
C ALA A 58 1.38 2.99 -1.78
N ALA A 59 0.19 2.93 -1.19
CA ALA A 59 -0.95 2.17 -1.71
C ALA A 59 -1.46 2.74 -3.06
N ILE A 60 -1.46 4.06 -3.21
CA ILE A 60 -1.74 4.69 -4.50
C ILE A 60 -0.61 4.38 -5.49
N HIS A 61 0.65 4.55 -5.06
CA HIS A 61 1.82 4.35 -5.88
C HIS A 61 1.87 2.92 -6.46
N ILE A 62 1.71 1.89 -5.62
CA ILE A 62 1.72 0.48 -6.05
C ILE A 62 0.56 0.17 -7.02
N TYR A 63 -0.58 0.84 -6.86
CA TYR A 63 -1.73 0.67 -7.74
C TYR A 63 -1.48 1.25 -9.13
N THR A 64 -0.76 2.37 -9.21
CA THR A 64 -0.50 3.10 -10.46
C THR A 64 0.82 2.75 -11.15
N MET A 65 1.78 2.14 -10.44
CA MET A 65 3.10 1.88 -11.01
C MET A 65 3.06 0.69 -11.99
N GLU A 66 3.77 0.86 -13.10
CA GLU A 66 4.10 -0.24 -13.99
C GLU A 66 5.36 -0.96 -13.48
N TRP A 67 5.38 -2.27 -13.64
CA TRP A 67 6.47 -3.18 -13.32
C TRP A 67 7.12 -3.65 -14.62
N ASP A 68 8.38 -4.03 -14.54
CA ASP A 68 9.07 -4.54 -15.71
C ASP A 68 8.33 -5.72 -16.33
N HIS A 69 8.12 -5.64 -17.64
CA HIS A 69 7.57 -6.74 -18.43
C HIS A 69 8.56 -7.90 -18.44
N ILE A 70 8.31 -8.88 -17.58
CA ILE A 70 8.96 -10.18 -17.65
C ILE A 70 8.05 -11.14 -18.42
N PRO A 71 8.58 -11.95 -19.36
CA PRO A 71 7.79 -12.88 -20.17
C PRO A 71 6.89 -13.81 -19.33
N GLU A 72 7.35 -14.15 -18.11
CA GLU A 72 6.66 -15.02 -17.17
C GLU A 72 5.53 -14.30 -16.39
N GLN A 73 5.44 -12.97 -16.47
CA GLN A 73 4.40 -12.15 -15.82
C GLN A 73 3.90 -11.03 -16.76
N PRO A 74 2.98 -11.35 -17.68
CA PRO A 74 2.52 -10.39 -18.69
C PRO A 74 1.69 -9.23 -18.13
N LEU A 75 1.20 -9.33 -16.88
CA LEU A 75 0.43 -8.30 -16.21
C LEU A 75 1.37 -7.43 -15.37
N ALA A 76 1.74 -6.29 -15.95
CA ALA A 76 2.77 -5.38 -15.47
C ALA A 76 2.30 -4.37 -14.41
N SER A 77 1.14 -4.54 -13.78
CA SER A 77 0.75 -3.67 -12.65
C SER A 77 -0.27 -4.33 -11.74
N LEU A 78 -0.36 -3.81 -10.51
CA LEU A 78 -1.37 -4.22 -9.54
C LEU A 78 -2.79 -3.94 -10.08
N TYR A 79 -3.00 -2.77 -10.70
CA TYR A 79 -4.27 -2.39 -11.32
C TYR A 79 -4.78 -3.48 -12.28
N ILE A 80 -3.95 -3.91 -13.22
CA ILE A 80 -4.35 -4.89 -14.24
C ILE A 80 -4.68 -6.23 -13.58
N ARG A 81 -3.82 -6.70 -12.67
CA ARG A 81 -3.99 -8.00 -12.00
C ARG A 81 -5.24 -8.05 -11.15
N LEU A 82 -5.43 -7.04 -10.30
CA LEU A 82 -6.55 -6.99 -9.38
C LEU A 82 -7.87 -6.85 -10.14
N ASN A 83 -7.95 -5.91 -11.08
CA ASN A 83 -9.18 -5.70 -11.85
C ASN A 83 -9.52 -6.87 -12.77
N ARG A 84 -8.52 -7.57 -13.31
CA ARG A 84 -8.76 -8.81 -14.05
C ARG A 84 -9.31 -9.91 -13.14
N THR A 85 -8.68 -10.13 -11.99
CA THR A 85 -9.12 -11.15 -11.03
C THR A 85 -10.54 -10.90 -10.56
N LEU A 86 -10.88 -9.65 -10.21
CA LEU A 86 -12.23 -9.29 -9.79
C LEU A 86 -13.28 -9.52 -10.89
N LYS A 87 -12.93 -9.27 -12.16
CA LYS A 87 -13.81 -9.53 -13.31
C LYS A 87 -13.94 -10.99 -13.69
N GLU A 88 -13.00 -11.85 -13.31
CA GLU A 88 -13.04 -13.29 -13.55
C GLU A 88 -13.83 -14.04 -12.46
N VAL A 89 -14.13 -13.37 -11.34
CA VAL A 89 -14.89 -13.92 -10.20
C VAL A 89 -16.40 -13.57 -10.27
N ASP A 90 -16.81 -12.70 -11.22
CA ASP A 90 -18.20 -12.45 -11.63
C ASP A 90 -18.67 -13.46 -12.70
#